data_AF-A0A1Y1VRP2-F1
#
_entry.id   AF-A0A1Y1VRP2-F1
#
_cell.length_a   1.000
_cell.length_b   1.000
_cell.length_c   1.000
_cell.angle_alpha   90.00
_cell.angle_beta   90.00
_cell.angle_gamma   90.00
#
_symmetry.space_group_name_H-M   'P 1'
#
loop_
_entity.id
_entity.type
_entity.pdbx_description
1 polymer ?
#
loop_
_entity_poly.entity_id
_entity_poly.type
_entity_poly.pdbx_seq_one_letter_code
_entity_poly.pdbx_strand_id
1 'polypeptide(L)'
;QDIAFMRMAIAEARNCTSVESAYNVGAVITDGTQVLKHRLLSPQCALMALADKNISTANTTMYTTMEPCSTRLSSNVPCVKRVLNAKIARPPNFVHCTGIEELRNHGVQVIVVSELEDECKALNCHLAK
;
A
#
# COMPACT_ATOMS: atom_id res chain seq x y z
N GLN A 1 0.98 -13.39 11.35
CA GLN A 1 1.19 -13.47 9.88
C GLN A 1 1.30 -12.07 9.27
N ASP A 2 0.42 -11.15 9.65
CA ASP A 2 0.39 -9.76 9.16
C ASP A 2 1.73 -9.02 9.26
N ILE A 3 2.44 -9.13 10.39
CA ILE A 3 3.79 -8.56 10.58
C ILE A 3 4.78 -9.10 9.54
N ALA A 4 4.71 -10.38 9.16
CA ALA A 4 5.62 -10.97 8.20
C ALA A 4 5.38 -10.39 6.79
N PHE A 5 4.12 -10.27 6.37
CA PHE A 5 3.78 -9.64 5.09
C PHE A 5 4.10 -8.14 5.07
N MET A 6 3.90 -7.46 6.20
CA MET A 6 4.26 -6.05 6.33
C MET A 6 5.79 -5.85 6.26
N ARG A 7 6.58 -6.73 6.88
CA ARG A 7 8.05 -6.73 6.72
C ARG A 7 8.49 -7.02 5.29
N MET A 8 7.77 -7.88 4.56
CA MET A 8 8.02 -8.05 3.13
C MET A 8 7.76 -6.74 2.36
N ALA A 9 6.66 -6.04 2.64
CA ALA A 9 6.40 -4.73 2.03
C ALA A 9 7.49 -3.71 2.36
N ILE A 10 8.00 -3.68 3.60
CA ILE A 10 9.15 -2.84 4.00
C ILE A 10 10.42 -3.21 3.23
N ALA A 11 10.73 -4.51 3.12
CA ALA A 11 11.89 -4.97 2.36
C ALA A 11 11.80 -4.54 0.88
N GLU A 12 10.61 -4.55 0.29
CA GLU A 12 10.42 -4.05 -1.07
C GLU A 12 10.58 -2.55 -1.18
N ALA A 13 10.10 -1.77 -0.22
CA ALA A 13 10.32 -0.33 -0.20
C ALA A 13 11.82 0.02 -0.07
N ARG A 14 12.61 -0.78 0.66
CA ARG A 14 14.07 -0.62 0.78
C ARG A 14 14.83 -0.88 -0.52
N ASN A 15 14.23 -1.58 -1.49
CA ASN A 15 14.81 -1.80 -2.81
C ASN A 15 14.66 -0.56 -3.73
N CYS A 16 13.88 0.44 -3.33
CA CYS A 16 13.72 1.68 -4.08
C CYS A 16 14.97 2.56 -3.94
N THR A 17 15.46 3.08 -5.06
CA THR A 17 16.45 4.16 -5.05
C THR A 17 15.79 5.44 -4.53
N SER A 18 16.28 5.96 -3.42
CA SER A 18 15.74 7.18 -2.82
C SER A 18 15.99 8.39 -3.72
N VAL A 19 14.95 9.19 -3.95
CA VAL A 19 15.01 10.45 -4.71
C VAL A 19 14.26 11.53 -3.94
N GLU A 20 14.70 12.79 -4.04
CA GLU A 20 14.13 13.91 -3.26
C GLU A 20 12.67 14.25 -3.60
N SER A 21 12.17 13.77 -4.73
CA SER A 21 10.83 14.09 -5.24
C SER A 21 9.80 12.98 -5.06
N ALA A 22 10.18 11.82 -4.51
CA ALA A 22 9.29 10.66 -4.42
C ALA A 22 9.53 9.80 -3.18
N TYR A 23 8.42 9.26 -2.66
CA TYR A 23 8.42 8.32 -1.54
C TYR A 23 8.80 6.91 -1.99
N ASN A 24 9.59 6.24 -1.17
CA ASN A 24 9.82 4.80 -1.22
C ASN A 24 8.59 4.09 -0.65
N VAL A 25 7.87 3.39 -1.51
CA VAL A 25 6.66 2.63 -1.16
C VAL A 25 6.82 1.18 -1.59
N GLY A 26 6.45 0.27 -0.71
CA GLY A 26 6.36 -1.16 -0.99
C GLY A 26 4.96 -1.65 -0.70
N ALA A 27 4.45 -2.55 -1.55
CA ALA A 27 3.19 -3.23 -1.30
C ALA A 27 3.26 -4.73 -1.62
N VAL A 28 2.47 -5.51 -0.88
CA VAL A 28 2.32 -6.96 -0.99
C VAL A 28 0.84 -7.30 -0.97
N ILE A 29 0.42 -8.24 -1.81
CA ILE A 29 -0.96 -8.74 -1.83
C ILE A 29 -0.97 -10.24 -1.57
N THR A 30 -1.90 -10.69 -0.72
CA THR A 30 -2.07 -12.10 -0.32
C THR A 30 -3.54 -12.49 -0.27
N ASP A 31 -3.83 -13.77 -0.46
CA ASP A 31 -5.15 -14.40 -0.21
C ASP A 31 -5.30 -14.93 1.24
N GLY A 32 -4.31 -14.67 2.10
CA GLY A 32 -4.24 -15.20 3.47
C GLY A 32 -3.44 -16.50 3.61
N THR A 33 -3.14 -17.19 2.51
CA THR A 33 -2.34 -18.43 2.51
C THR A 33 -0.98 -18.23 1.85
N GLN A 34 -0.92 -17.44 0.78
CA GLN A 34 0.29 -17.19 -0.01
C GLN A 34 0.35 -15.76 -0.54
N VAL A 35 1.54 -15.32 -0.91
CA VAL A 35 1.74 -14.03 -1.56
C VAL A 35 1.36 -14.16 -3.03
N LEU A 36 0.31 -13.45 -3.45
CA LEU A 36 -0.15 -13.39 -4.84
C LEU A 36 0.75 -12.48 -5.69
N LYS A 37 1.31 -11.43 -5.07
CA LYS A 37 2.25 -10.52 -5.73
C LYS A 37 3.18 -9.82 -4.71
N HIS A 38 4.46 -9.75 -5.09
CA HIS A 38 5.53 -9.01 -4.41
C HIS A 38 6.11 -7.94 -5.34
N ARG A 39 6.94 -7.00 -4.83
CA ARG A 39 7.65 -5.94 -5.58
C ARG A 39 6.78 -4.83 -6.19
N LEU A 40 5.95 -4.20 -5.39
CA LEU A 40 5.03 -3.17 -5.90
C LEU A 40 5.48 -1.81 -5.36
N LEU A 41 6.03 -0.99 -6.26
CA LEU A 41 6.53 0.38 -5.98
C LEU A 41 5.41 1.36 -5.60
N SER A 42 4.16 0.95 -5.72
CA SER A 42 2.99 1.70 -5.29
C SER A 42 1.77 0.79 -5.20
N PRO A 43 0.72 1.17 -4.44
CA PRO A 43 -0.59 0.53 -4.51
C PRO A 43 -1.16 0.48 -5.94
N GLN A 44 -0.83 1.46 -6.79
CA GLN A 44 -1.24 1.46 -8.19
C GLN A 44 -0.58 0.34 -8.99
N CYS A 45 0.73 0.14 -8.83
CA CYS A 45 1.43 -1.00 -9.42
C CYS A 45 0.85 -2.32 -8.92
N ALA A 46 0.46 -2.37 -7.64
CA ALA A 46 -0.15 -3.55 -7.04
C ALA A 46 -1.45 -3.95 -7.73
N LEU A 47 -2.32 -2.98 -7.96
CA LEU A 47 -3.60 -3.17 -8.64
C LEU A 47 -3.45 -3.51 -10.12
N MET A 48 -2.55 -2.83 -10.83
CA MET A 48 -2.27 -3.14 -12.23
C MET A 48 -1.75 -4.57 -12.39
N ALA A 49 -0.85 -5.00 -11.52
CA ALA A 49 -0.30 -6.35 -11.55
C ALA A 49 -1.34 -7.46 -11.27
N LEU A 50 -2.41 -7.15 -10.53
CA LEU A 50 -3.54 -8.07 -10.33
C LEU A 50 -4.45 -8.12 -11.56
N ALA A 51 -4.75 -6.95 -12.16
CA ALA A 51 -5.55 -6.85 -13.36
C ALA A 51 -4.89 -7.58 -14.55
N ASP A 52 -3.58 -7.40 -14.75
CA ASP A 52 -2.81 -8.07 -15.82
C ASP A 52 -2.82 -9.60 -15.71
N LYS A 53 -2.96 -10.13 -14.48
CA LYS A 53 -3.00 -11.57 -14.22
C LYS A 53 -4.41 -12.16 -14.16
N ASN A 54 -5.44 -11.33 -14.35
CA ASN A 54 -6.84 -11.72 -14.19
C ASN A 54 -7.14 -12.40 -12.83
N ILE A 55 -6.38 -12.02 -11.79
CA ILE A 55 -6.53 -12.56 -10.43
C ILE A 55 -7.66 -11.78 -9.76
N SER A 56 -8.68 -12.50 -9.29
CA SER A 56 -9.75 -11.89 -8.51
C SER A 56 -9.18 -11.25 -7.25
N THR A 57 -9.49 -9.98 -7.06
CA THR A 57 -9.13 -9.21 -5.86
C THR A 57 -10.05 -9.51 -4.68
N ALA A 58 -11.15 -10.25 -4.91
CA ALA A 58 -12.08 -10.67 -3.88
C ALA A 58 -11.36 -11.55 -2.84
N ASN A 59 -11.57 -11.25 -1.56
CA ASN A 59 -10.93 -11.92 -0.42
C ASN A 59 -9.39 -11.78 -0.35
N THR A 60 -8.82 -10.81 -1.06
CA THR A 60 -7.38 -10.50 -0.94
C THR A 60 -7.12 -9.38 0.07
N THR A 61 -5.96 -9.45 0.72
CA THR A 61 -5.45 -8.46 1.67
C THR A 61 -4.22 -7.78 1.09
N MET A 62 -4.15 -6.45 1.21
CA MET A 62 -2.98 -5.67 0.82
C MET A 62 -2.22 -5.15 2.05
N TYR A 63 -0.90 -5.27 2.01
CA TYR A 63 0.01 -4.65 2.96
C TYR A 63 0.79 -3.59 2.19
N THR A 64 0.86 -2.35 2.68
CA THR A 64 1.59 -1.26 2.03
C THR A 64 2.39 -0.46 3.07
N THR A 65 3.56 0.05 2.72
CA THR A 65 4.37 0.84 3.68
C THR A 65 3.94 2.30 3.77
N MET A 66 2.95 2.71 2.97
CA MET A 66 2.35 4.03 2.99
C MET A 66 0.85 3.98 2.73
N GLU A 67 0.14 4.99 3.28
CA GLU A 67 -1.27 5.20 3.01
C GLU A 67 -1.53 5.39 1.51
N PRO A 68 -2.60 4.78 0.95
CA PRO A 68 -3.05 5.13 -0.39
C PRO A 68 -3.42 6.62 -0.45
N CYS A 69 -2.77 7.37 -1.33
CA CYS A 69 -3.04 8.80 -1.45
C CYS A 69 -4.50 9.09 -1.83
N SER A 70 -5.16 9.98 -1.08
CA SER A 70 -6.50 10.50 -1.40
C SER A 70 -6.46 11.62 -2.44
N THR A 71 -5.32 12.30 -2.58
CA THR A 71 -5.03 13.29 -3.62
C THR A 71 -3.68 12.97 -4.29
N ARG A 72 -3.54 13.27 -5.58
CA ARG A 72 -2.29 13.07 -6.32
C ARG A 72 -1.91 14.40 -7.00
N LEU A 73 -0.65 14.80 -6.90
CA LEU A 73 -0.12 15.99 -7.60
C LEU A 73 -0.09 15.82 -9.12
N SER A 74 -0.09 14.58 -9.61
CA SER A 74 -0.22 14.26 -11.03
C SER A 74 -1.68 14.06 -11.44
N SER A 75 -2.02 14.25 -12.72
CA SER A 75 -3.34 14.05 -13.34
C SER A 75 -3.93 12.62 -13.33
N ASN A 76 -3.41 11.70 -12.50
CA ASN A 76 -3.88 10.33 -12.40
C ASN A 76 -4.88 10.12 -11.26
N VAL A 77 -5.81 9.18 -11.45
CA VAL A 77 -6.81 8.75 -10.46
C VAL A 77 -6.13 8.38 -9.11
N PRO A 78 -6.58 8.95 -7.97
CA PRO A 78 -6.06 8.64 -6.63
C PRO A 78 -6.05 7.15 -6.29
N CYS A 79 -5.10 6.72 -5.45
CA CYS A 79 -4.91 5.31 -5.11
C CYS A 79 -6.13 4.74 -4.37
N VAL A 80 -6.78 5.57 -3.53
CA VAL A 80 -7.99 5.20 -2.78
C VAL A 80 -9.11 4.76 -3.72
N LYS A 81 -9.46 5.57 -4.73
CA LYS A 81 -10.50 5.23 -5.72
C LYS A 81 -10.23 3.91 -6.44
N ARG A 82 -8.96 3.59 -6.68
CA ARG A 82 -8.58 2.32 -7.33
C ARG A 82 -8.72 1.13 -6.39
N VAL A 83 -8.34 1.27 -5.11
CA VAL A 83 -8.55 0.23 -4.09
C VAL A 83 -10.04 -0.06 -3.89
N LEU A 84 -10.87 0.98 -3.87
CA LEU A 84 -12.32 0.88 -3.79
C LEU A 84 -12.91 0.08 -4.96
N ASN A 85 -12.52 0.43 -6.20
CA ASN A 85 -12.95 -0.30 -7.39
C ASN A 85 -12.50 -1.76 -7.38
N ALA A 86 -11.32 -2.03 -6.80
CA ALA A 86 -10.77 -3.37 -6.69
C ALA A 86 -11.32 -4.17 -5.51
N LYS A 87 -12.17 -3.62 -4.63
CA LYS A 87 -12.75 -4.33 -3.46
C LYS A 87 -11.69 -5.04 -2.58
N ILE A 88 -10.49 -4.48 -2.47
CA ILE A 88 -9.42 -5.06 -1.65
C ILE A 88 -9.64 -4.69 -0.19
N ALA A 89 -9.58 -5.68 0.69
CA ALA A 89 -9.67 -5.47 2.12
C ALA A 89 -8.28 -5.05 2.67
N ARG A 90 -8.20 -3.89 3.32
CA ARG A 90 -7.05 -3.42 4.13
C ARG A 90 -5.89 -2.79 3.35
N PRO A 91 -5.72 -1.47 3.49
CA PRO A 91 -4.39 -0.86 3.40
C PRO A 91 -3.97 -0.09 4.68
N PRO A 92 -2.71 -0.18 5.13
CA PRO A 92 -2.17 0.57 6.30
C PRO A 92 -1.73 2.04 6.00
N ASN A 93 -1.41 2.80 7.08
CA ASN A 93 -1.25 4.27 7.13
C ASN A 93 0.20 4.75 7.37
N PHE A 94 0.69 5.79 6.65
CA PHE A 94 1.88 6.59 7.05
C PHE A 94 1.89 8.09 6.67
N VAL A 95 0.78 8.74 6.30
CA VAL A 95 0.78 10.17 5.91
C VAL A 95 -0.52 10.85 6.37
N HIS A 96 -0.57 12.18 6.54
CA HIS A 96 -1.86 12.88 6.67
C HIS A 96 -2.63 12.83 5.35
N CYS A 97 -3.42 11.78 5.15
CA CYS A 97 -4.38 11.66 4.05
C CYS A 97 -5.74 11.19 4.60
N THR A 98 -6.81 11.44 3.85
CA THR A 98 -8.19 11.01 4.17
C THR A 98 -8.52 9.64 3.59
N GLY A 99 -7.52 8.91 3.07
CA GLY A 99 -7.74 7.67 2.31
C GLY A 99 -8.26 6.55 3.19
N ILE A 100 -7.80 6.45 4.43
CA ILE A 100 -8.30 5.48 5.41
C ILE A 100 -9.77 5.71 5.73
N GLU A 101 -10.17 6.97 5.93
CA GLU A 101 -11.56 7.32 6.20
C GLU A 101 -12.43 6.96 5.00
N GLU A 102 -11.99 7.28 3.79
CA GLU A 102 -12.70 6.97 2.57
C GLU A 102 -12.84 5.44 2.36
N LEU A 103 -11.81 4.66 2.70
CA LEU A 103 -11.87 3.19 2.66
C LEU A 103 -12.84 2.62 3.69
N ARG A 104 -12.76 3.09 4.93
CA ARG A 104 -13.67 2.67 6.01
C ARG A 104 -15.12 3.01 5.68
N ASN A 105 -15.37 4.18 5.10
CA ASN A 105 -16.70 4.62 4.67
C ASN A 105 -17.31 3.70 3.58
N HIS A 106 -16.47 3.02 2.81
CA HIS A 106 -16.90 2.04 1.80
C HIS A 106 -16.83 0.59 2.29
N GLY A 107 -16.75 0.37 3.60
CA GLY A 107 -16.76 -0.98 4.20
C GLY A 107 -15.46 -1.76 4.05
N VAL A 108 -14.37 -1.10 3.65
CA VAL A 108 -13.04 -1.72 3.63
C VAL A 108 -12.46 -1.69 5.04
N GLN A 109 -12.20 -2.87 5.59
CA GLN A 109 -11.50 -2.98 6.88
C GLN A 109 -10.08 -2.43 6.72
N VAL A 110 -9.63 -1.56 7.63
CA VAL A 110 -8.26 -1.00 7.64
C VAL A 110 -7.64 -1.25 9.01
N ILE A 111 -6.50 -1.93 9.03
CA ILE A 111 -5.73 -2.22 10.25
C ILE A 111 -4.37 -1.54 10.14
N VAL A 112 -3.97 -0.87 11.23
CA VAL A 112 -2.67 -0.23 11.35
C VAL A 112 -1.78 -1.15 12.19
N VAL A 113 -0.61 -1.48 11.67
CA VAL A 113 0.41 -2.27 12.38
C VAL A 113 1.37 -1.29 13.04
N SER A 114 0.99 -0.75 14.20
CA SER A 114 1.74 0.29 14.91
C SER A 114 3.14 -0.19 15.34
N GLU A 115 3.37 -1.50 15.47
CA GLU A 115 4.69 -2.02 15.86
C GLU A 115 5.78 -1.82 14.80
N LEU A 116 5.40 -1.55 13.55
CA LEU A 116 6.32 -1.32 12.42
C LEU A 116 6.32 0.14 11.97
N GLU A 117 5.79 1.04 12.81
CA GLU A 117 5.59 2.44 12.44
C GLU A 117 6.91 3.16 12.15
N ASP A 118 7.87 3.02 13.05
CA ASP A 118 9.18 3.64 12.90
C ASP A 118 9.96 3.07 11.72
N GLU A 119 9.83 1.77 11.44
CA GLU A 119 10.47 1.14 10.29
C GLU A 119 9.94 1.71 8.96
N CYS A 120 8.64 1.99 8.88
CA CYS A 120 8.04 2.55 7.66
C CYS A 120 8.38 4.04 7.51
N LYS A 121 8.42 4.80 8.61
CA LYS A 121 8.88 6.20 8.61
C LYS A 121 10.32 6.31 8.14
N ALA A 122 11.19 5.40 8.58
CA ALA A 122 12.60 5.38 8.20
C ALA A 122 12.83 5.20 6.69
N LEU A 123 11.86 4.62 5.94
CA LEU A 123 11.96 4.46 4.48
C LEU A 123 12.01 5.79 3.72
N ASN A 124 11.49 6.85 4.33
CA ASN A 124 11.28 8.14 3.69
C ASN A 124 11.96 9.29 4.45
N CYS A 125 12.95 8.97 5.31
CA CYS A 125 13.68 9.98 6.07
C CYS A 125 14.42 10.98 5.16
N HIS A 126 14.75 10.60 3.92
CA HIS A 126 15.35 11.48 2.91
C HIS A 126 14.42 12.61 2.44
N LEU A 127 13.12 12.52 2.72
CA LEU A 127 12.11 13.54 2.37
C LEU A 127 11.73 14.44 3.55
N ALA A 128 12.13 14.09 4.78
CA ALA A 128 11.89 14.91 5.95
C ALA A 128 12.86 16.10 5.94
N LYS A 129 12.40 17.24 5.43
CA LYS A 129 12.99 18.56 5.68
C LYS A 129 12.23 19.26 6.79
#